data_AF-A0A7X8BRT9-F1
#
_entry.id   AF-A0A7X8BRT9-F1
#
_cell.length_a   1.000
_cell.length_b   1.000
_cell.length_c   1.000
_cell.angle_alpha   90.00
_cell.angle_beta   90.00
_cell.angle_gamma   90.00
#
_symmetry.space_group_name_H-M   'P 1'
#
loop_
_entity.id
_entity.type
_entity.pdbx_description
1 polymer ?
#
loop_
_entity_poly.entity_id
_entity_poly.type
_entity_poly.pdbx_seq_one_letter_code
_entity_poly.pdbx_strand_id
1 'polypeptide(L)'
;MPVKVRPLGLSPDSIYFIPLKIKSVSRYDVNEDKSDVLFRVTIENDYAEQLVPTYYVKSGTMTNPVTVLSGTKLVQPLDSNKVRMFIGNEIYGTLTTEADIERLSVVVQVNEDNSLTVTPYGSMEVEMLDKVNGYNRYIPDLVQGTSKQRVFYLNYRFRLMQSNGTFTAWREVEERLIRVEDN
;
A
#
# COMPACT_ATOMS: atom_id res chain seq x y z
N MET A 1 5.64 31.06 6.40
CA MET A 1 5.89 30.12 7.51
C MET A 1 6.24 28.77 6.92
N PRO A 2 7.47 28.24 7.12
CA PRO A 2 7.80 26.91 6.66
C PRO A 2 7.18 25.85 7.58
N VAL A 3 6.34 24.98 7.05
CA VAL A 3 5.81 23.80 7.74
C VAL A 3 6.66 22.60 7.32
N LYS A 4 7.29 21.92 8.29
CA LYS A 4 8.07 20.71 8.05
C LYS A 4 7.32 19.52 8.66
N VAL A 5 6.98 18.54 7.85
CA VAL A 5 6.29 17.32 8.27
C VAL A 5 7.26 16.15 8.21
N ARG A 6 7.24 15.29 9.22
CA ARG A 6 7.95 14.00 9.24
C ARG A 6 6.89 12.89 9.16
N PRO A 7 6.59 12.36 7.96
CA PRO A 7 5.48 11.42 7.79
C PRO A 7 5.80 9.98 8.18
N LEU A 8 7.07 9.66 8.51
CA LEU A 8 7.49 8.32 8.91
C LEU A 8 6.66 7.82 10.11
N GLY A 9 6.02 6.66 9.93
CA GLY A 9 5.18 6.03 10.95
C GLY A 9 3.73 6.51 10.99
N LEU A 10 3.32 7.45 10.13
CA LEU A 10 1.90 7.77 9.95
C LEU A 10 1.19 6.63 9.22
N SER A 11 -0.03 6.32 9.65
CA SER A 11 -0.85 5.31 9.01
C SER A 11 -1.55 5.88 7.77
N PRO A 12 -1.53 5.19 6.62
CA PRO A 12 -2.28 5.62 5.44
C PRO A 12 -3.81 5.49 5.61
N ASP A 13 -4.29 4.94 6.74
CA ASP A 13 -5.73 4.77 7.03
C ASP A 13 -6.33 5.92 7.83
N SER A 14 -5.48 6.86 8.25
CA SER A 14 -5.91 8.05 8.99
C SER A 14 -5.83 9.30 8.13
N ILE A 15 -6.67 10.28 8.46
CA ILE A 15 -6.62 11.62 7.86
C ILE A 15 -5.97 12.57 8.86
N TYR A 16 -4.86 13.18 8.45
CA TYR A 16 -4.11 14.10 9.29
C TYR A 16 -4.31 15.54 8.83
N PHE A 17 -4.64 16.41 9.79
CA PHE A 17 -4.74 17.85 9.58
C PHE A 17 -3.81 18.60 10.54
N ILE A 18 -3.13 19.62 10.03
CA ILE A 18 -2.41 20.61 10.83
C ILE A 18 -3.29 21.88 10.85
N PRO A 19 -3.99 22.17 11.96
CA PRO A 19 -4.78 23.38 12.08
C PRO A 19 -3.87 24.58 12.37
N LEU A 20 -4.03 25.65 11.59
CA LEU A 20 -3.32 26.90 11.76
C LEU A 20 -4.33 28.04 11.88
N LYS A 21 -4.13 28.93 12.85
CA LYS A 21 -4.97 30.10 13.08
C LYS A 21 -4.13 31.36 13.08
N ILE A 22 -4.61 32.40 12.41
CA ILE A 22 -3.99 33.73 12.50
C ILE A 22 -4.36 34.32 13.87
N LYS A 23 -3.37 34.39 14.78
CA LYS A 23 -3.59 34.92 16.14
C LYS A 23 -3.71 36.45 16.16
N SER A 24 -2.93 37.14 15.34
CA SER A 24 -2.88 38.59 15.32
C SER A 24 -2.23 39.09 14.03
N VAL A 25 -2.54 40.31 13.65
CA VAL A 25 -2.05 41.00 12.46
C VAL A 25 -1.59 42.40 12.81
N SER A 26 -0.54 42.88 12.14
CA SER A 26 0.11 44.15 12.49
C SER A 26 -0.39 45.36 11.70
N ARG A 27 -0.88 45.17 10.47
CA ARG A 27 -1.27 46.27 9.57
C ARG A 27 -2.46 45.96 8.65
N TYR A 28 -3.05 44.78 8.74
CA TYR A 28 -4.08 44.30 7.82
C TYR A 28 -5.21 43.67 8.60
N ASP A 29 -6.45 43.85 8.14
CA ASP A 29 -7.59 43.13 8.71
C ASP A 29 -7.62 41.69 8.21
N VAL A 30 -7.96 40.76 9.11
CA VAL A 30 -8.24 39.37 8.77
C VAL A 30 -9.75 39.19 8.86
N ASN A 31 -10.32 38.49 7.89
CA ASN A 31 -11.69 38.03 8.02
C ASN A 31 -11.77 37.02 9.17
N GLU A 32 -12.42 37.39 10.28
CA GLU A 32 -12.51 36.56 11.49
C GLU A 32 -13.12 35.18 11.21
N ASP A 33 -14.11 35.12 10.29
CA ASP A 33 -14.79 33.88 9.86
C ASP A 33 -13.93 32.98 8.97
N LYS A 34 -12.80 33.49 8.45
CA LYS A 34 -11.88 32.76 7.53
C LYS A 34 -10.43 32.83 7.99
N SER A 35 -10.22 32.93 9.30
CA SER A 35 -8.89 33.07 9.92
C SER A 35 -8.16 31.73 10.17
N ASP A 36 -8.84 30.61 9.90
CA ASP A 36 -8.36 29.25 10.11
C ASP A 36 -7.99 28.57 8.78
N VAL A 37 -6.86 27.87 8.76
CA VAL A 37 -6.39 27.06 7.64
C VAL A 37 -6.14 25.63 8.12
N LEU A 38 -6.74 24.65 7.46
CA LEU A 38 -6.48 23.23 7.68
C LEU A 38 -5.57 22.70 6.58
N PHE A 39 -4.33 22.35 6.94
CA PHE A 39 -3.42 21.68 6.01
C PHE A 39 -3.59 20.17 6.13
N ARG A 40 -4.12 19.53 5.07
CA ARG A 40 -4.17 18.07 4.96
C ARG A 40 -2.78 17.54 4.66
N VAL A 41 -2.31 16.57 5.44
CA VAL A 41 -1.09 15.81 5.16
C VAL A 41 -1.49 14.53 4.44
N THR A 42 -0.87 14.28 3.30
CA THR A 42 -1.02 13.05 2.52
C THR A 42 0.33 12.36 2.38
N ILE A 43 0.30 11.03 2.31
CA ILE A 43 1.49 10.20 2.17
C ILE A 43 1.56 9.69 0.73
N GLU A 44 2.75 9.76 0.13
CA GLU A 44 3.05 9.20 -1.19
C GLU A 44 4.48 8.65 -1.22
N ASN A 45 4.71 7.70 -2.12
CA ASN A 45 6.03 7.23 -2.54
C ASN A 45 5.99 6.87 -4.04
N ASP A 46 7.09 6.35 -4.58
CA ASP A 46 7.18 6.00 -6.00
C ASP A 46 6.16 4.93 -6.44
N TYR A 47 5.57 4.19 -5.51
CA TYR A 47 4.75 3.02 -5.79
C TYR A 47 3.26 3.27 -5.58
N ALA A 48 2.89 4.20 -4.70
CA ALA A 48 1.51 4.51 -4.34
C ALA A 48 1.35 5.88 -3.67
N GLU A 49 0.14 6.43 -3.74
CA GLU A 49 -0.26 7.67 -3.09
C GLU A 49 -1.59 7.51 -2.33
N GLN A 50 -1.80 8.34 -1.31
CA GLN A 50 -3.02 8.35 -0.50
C GLN A 50 -4.11 9.30 -1.04
N LEU A 51 -3.73 10.36 -1.77
CA LEU A 51 -4.69 11.38 -2.23
C LEU A 51 -5.54 10.86 -3.39
N VAL A 52 -4.89 10.28 -4.41
CA VAL A 52 -5.55 9.56 -5.51
C VAL A 52 -5.26 8.07 -5.36
N PRO A 53 -6.20 7.26 -4.82
CA PRO A 53 -5.93 5.87 -4.46
C PRO A 53 -5.29 5.08 -5.61
N THR A 54 -4.10 4.53 -5.35
CA THR A 54 -3.35 3.80 -6.36
C THR A 54 -3.84 2.36 -6.47
N TYR A 55 -4.37 2.00 -7.65
CA TYR A 55 -4.78 0.64 -7.95
C TYR A 55 -3.84 -0.03 -8.96
N TYR A 56 -3.51 -1.28 -8.68
CA TYR A 56 -2.83 -2.16 -9.63
C TYR A 56 -3.81 -3.24 -10.10
N VAL A 57 -3.77 -3.56 -11.39
CA VAL A 57 -4.48 -4.73 -11.93
C VAL A 57 -3.71 -5.97 -11.52
N LYS A 58 -4.39 -6.92 -10.86
CA LYS A 58 -3.80 -8.17 -10.41
C LYS A 58 -4.14 -9.33 -11.35
N SER A 59 -3.17 -10.20 -11.57
CA SER A 59 -3.32 -11.46 -12.27
C SER A 59 -2.44 -12.51 -11.60
N GLY A 60 -2.96 -13.70 -11.29
CA GLY A 60 -2.17 -14.73 -10.64
C GLY A 60 -2.98 -15.92 -10.15
N THR A 61 -2.37 -16.72 -9.28
CA THR A 61 -3.02 -17.86 -8.63
C THR A 61 -2.69 -17.91 -7.14
N MET A 62 -3.60 -18.52 -6.38
CA MET A 62 -3.40 -18.81 -4.96
C MET A 62 -3.80 -20.26 -4.68
N THR A 63 -3.04 -20.97 -3.85
CA THR A 63 -3.31 -22.38 -3.52
C THR A 63 -4.15 -22.55 -2.25
N ASN A 64 -4.64 -23.78 -2.04
CA ASN A 64 -5.38 -24.23 -0.85
C ASN A 64 -6.60 -23.36 -0.49
N PRO A 65 -7.69 -23.37 -1.30
CA PRO A 65 -7.86 -24.06 -2.58
C PRO A 65 -7.24 -23.27 -3.75
N VAL A 66 -7.08 -23.92 -4.91
CA VAL A 66 -6.60 -23.25 -6.12
C VAL A 66 -7.65 -22.24 -6.59
N THR A 67 -7.30 -20.96 -6.56
CA THR A 67 -8.14 -19.85 -7.00
C THR A 67 -7.37 -18.89 -7.89
N VAL A 68 -8.04 -18.35 -8.91
CA VAL A 68 -7.49 -17.29 -9.76
C VAL A 68 -7.52 -15.96 -9.00
N LEU A 69 -6.41 -15.23 -9.06
CA LEU A 69 -6.31 -13.85 -8.59
C LEU A 69 -6.54 -12.93 -9.79
N SER A 70 -7.61 -12.14 -9.73
CA SER A 70 -8.01 -11.22 -10.82
C SER A 70 -8.67 -9.96 -10.27
N GLY A 71 -8.69 -8.89 -11.06
CA GLY A 71 -9.32 -7.61 -10.69
C GLY A 71 -8.29 -6.56 -10.33
N THR A 72 -8.63 -5.64 -9.43
CA THR A 72 -7.71 -4.61 -8.93
C THR A 72 -7.34 -4.84 -7.48
N LYS A 73 -6.19 -4.31 -7.07
CA LYS A 73 -5.71 -4.29 -5.69
C LYS A 73 -5.31 -2.87 -5.34
N LEU A 74 -5.83 -2.38 -4.20
CA LEU A 74 -5.39 -1.11 -3.63
C LEU A 74 -3.99 -1.28 -3.05
N VAL A 75 -3.09 -0.37 -3.38
CA VAL A 75 -1.73 -0.30 -2.83
C VAL A 75 -1.60 1.02 -2.08
N GLN A 76 -1.16 0.95 -0.83
CA GLN A 76 -1.03 2.11 0.05
C GLN A 76 0.44 2.35 0.45
N PRO A 77 0.92 3.60 0.46
CA PRO A 77 2.29 3.90 0.87
C PRO A 77 2.44 3.76 2.40
N LEU A 78 3.53 3.17 2.87
CA LEU A 78 3.90 3.07 4.29
C LEU A 78 5.20 3.80 4.61
N ASP A 79 6.18 3.67 3.73
CA ASP A 79 7.50 4.30 3.83
C ASP A 79 7.99 4.61 2.40
N SER A 80 9.10 5.32 2.28
CA SER A 80 9.79 5.63 1.03
C SER A 80 9.89 4.43 0.06
N ASN A 81 10.16 3.22 0.59
CA ASN A 81 10.29 2.01 -0.21
C ASN A 81 9.34 0.88 0.18
N LYS A 82 8.31 1.16 0.98
CA LYS A 82 7.35 0.16 1.47
C LYS A 82 5.93 0.52 1.10
N VAL A 83 5.21 -0.47 0.62
CA VAL A 83 3.77 -0.39 0.41
C VAL A 83 3.05 -1.49 1.16
N ARG A 84 1.79 -1.22 1.51
CA ARG A 84 0.86 -2.19 2.05
C ARG A 84 -0.17 -2.58 1.01
N MET A 85 -0.54 -3.85 1.01
CA MET A 85 -1.64 -4.34 0.20
C MET A 85 -2.30 -5.57 0.84
N PHE A 86 -3.55 -5.81 0.48
CA PHE A 86 -4.27 -6.99 0.95
C PHE A 86 -3.84 -8.26 0.21
N ILE A 87 -3.87 -9.39 0.91
CA ILE A 87 -3.54 -10.70 0.35
C ILE A 87 -4.61 -11.20 -0.62
N GLY A 88 -4.19 -11.94 -1.65
CA GLY A 88 -5.08 -12.64 -2.57
C GLY A 88 -6.23 -11.79 -3.13
N ASN A 89 -7.47 -12.26 -2.93
CA ASN A 89 -8.69 -11.63 -3.43
C ASN A 89 -9.42 -10.73 -2.42
N GLU A 90 -8.83 -10.49 -1.25
CA GLU A 90 -9.39 -9.59 -0.25
C GLU A 90 -9.46 -8.16 -0.81
N ILE A 91 -10.54 -7.45 -0.46
CA ILE A 91 -10.84 -6.11 -0.98
C ILE A 91 -10.82 -5.11 0.18
N TYR A 92 -10.06 -4.04 0.00
CA TYR A 92 -10.14 -2.87 0.87
C TYR A 92 -11.34 -2.02 0.46
N GLY A 93 -12.26 -1.77 1.39
CA GLY A 93 -13.51 -1.04 1.13
C GLY A 93 -13.98 -0.22 2.33
N THR A 94 -15.18 0.33 2.23
CA THR A 94 -15.74 1.22 3.27
C THR A 94 -16.04 0.53 4.60
N LEU A 95 -16.15 -0.80 4.61
CA LEU A 95 -16.41 -1.61 5.80
C LEU A 95 -15.15 -2.23 6.39
N THR A 96 -13.99 -1.97 5.79
CA THR A 96 -12.72 -2.49 6.28
C THR A 96 -12.37 -1.87 7.63
N THR A 97 -12.12 -2.73 8.63
CA THR A 97 -11.72 -2.30 9.98
C THR A 97 -10.21 -2.35 10.16
N GLU A 98 -9.69 -1.70 11.21
CA GLU A 98 -8.26 -1.81 11.57
C GLU A 98 -7.83 -3.27 11.82
N ALA A 99 -8.71 -4.07 12.42
CA ALA A 99 -8.46 -5.49 12.65
C ALA A 99 -8.38 -6.30 11.34
N ASP A 100 -9.19 -5.94 10.33
CA ASP A 100 -9.08 -6.55 8.99
C ASP A 100 -7.76 -6.18 8.34
N ILE A 101 -7.34 -4.92 8.46
CA ILE A 101 -6.07 -4.44 7.93
C ILE A 101 -4.91 -5.20 8.57
N GLU A 102 -4.88 -5.32 9.90
CA GLU A 102 -3.85 -6.07 10.63
C GLU A 102 -3.80 -7.54 10.19
N ARG A 103 -4.96 -8.17 10.02
CA ARG A 103 -5.07 -9.60 9.72
C ARG A 103 -4.86 -9.95 8.25
N LEU A 104 -5.19 -9.07 7.31
CA LEU A 104 -5.25 -9.37 5.87
C LEU A 104 -4.18 -8.66 5.02
N SER A 105 -3.31 -7.86 5.64
CA SER A 105 -2.30 -7.09 4.91
C SER A 105 -0.91 -7.71 4.95
N VAL A 106 -0.20 -7.53 3.84
CA VAL A 106 1.24 -7.71 3.75
C VAL A 106 1.92 -6.38 3.46
N VAL A 107 3.18 -6.28 3.86
CA VAL A 107 4.08 -5.19 3.49
C VAL A 107 5.00 -5.70 2.40
N VAL A 108 5.05 -4.98 1.29
CA VAL A 108 6.00 -5.22 0.20
C VAL A 108 7.02 -4.10 0.24
N GLN A 109 8.27 -4.46 0.52
CA GLN A 109 9.42 -3.58 0.43
C GLN A 109 10.08 -3.75 -0.94
N VAL A 110 10.38 -2.64 -1.60
CA VAL A 110 11.23 -2.60 -2.80
C VAL A 110 12.64 -2.27 -2.37
N ASN A 111 13.56 -3.19 -2.64
CA ASN A 111 14.98 -3.00 -2.35
C ASN A 111 15.67 -2.20 -3.46
N GLU A 112 16.86 -1.68 -3.19
CA GLU A 112 17.62 -0.84 -4.14
C GLU A 112 17.91 -1.54 -5.48
N ASP A 113 18.05 -2.87 -5.47
CA ASP A 113 18.26 -3.70 -6.65
C ASP A 113 16.96 -4.11 -7.39
N ASN A 114 15.83 -3.55 -6.96
CA ASN A 114 14.47 -3.90 -7.35
C ASN A 114 14.01 -5.32 -6.96
N SER A 115 14.75 -6.03 -6.11
CA SER A 115 14.19 -7.22 -5.45
C SER A 115 13.08 -6.81 -4.48
N LEU A 116 12.15 -7.73 -4.23
CA LEU A 116 11.04 -7.52 -3.32
C LEU A 116 11.23 -8.31 -2.05
N THR A 117 10.83 -7.71 -0.94
CA THR A 117 10.70 -8.42 0.34
C THR A 117 9.27 -8.32 0.85
N VAL A 118 8.62 -9.46 1.07
CA VAL A 118 7.25 -9.52 1.56
C VAL A 118 7.26 -9.95 3.03
N THR A 119 6.72 -9.09 3.90
CA THR A 119 6.62 -9.34 5.34
C THR A 119 5.17 -9.22 5.82
N PRO A 120 4.80 -9.86 6.94
CA PRO A 120 3.48 -9.62 7.52
C PRO A 120 3.35 -8.15 7.94
N TYR A 121 2.16 -7.59 7.79
CA TYR A 121 1.83 -6.28 8.39
C TYR A 121 1.43 -6.43 9.87
N GLY A 122 0.68 -7.48 10.18
CA GLY A 122 0.19 -7.77 11.53
C GLY A 122 0.40 -9.22 11.92
N SER A 123 -0.68 -9.88 12.36
CA SER A 123 -0.64 -11.17 13.04
C SER A 123 -0.46 -12.40 12.14
N MET A 124 -0.50 -12.24 10.81
CA MET A 124 -0.27 -13.36 9.89
C MET A 124 1.21 -13.78 9.87
N GLU A 125 1.46 -14.98 9.36
CA GLU A 125 2.81 -15.37 8.95
C GLU A 125 2.96 -15.32 7.43
N VAL A 126 4.14 -14.90 6.98
CA VAL A 126 4.50 -14.80 5.57
C VAL A 126 5.90 -15.37 5.38
N GLU A 127 6.08 -16.10 4.29
CA GLU A 127 7.38 -16.58 3.85
C GLU A 127 7.53 -16.36 2.34
N MET A 128 8.65 -15.77 1.94
CA MET A 128 8.96 -15.62 0.52
C MET A 128 9.28 -16.98 -0.10
N LEU A 129 8.84 -17.17 -1.34
CA LEU A 129 9.11 -18.37 -2.11
C LEU A 129 9.98 -18.00 -3.31
N ASP A 130 10.94 -18.86 -3.65
CA ASP A 130 11.82 -18.71 -4.83
C ASP A 130 11.54 -19.81 -5.85
N LYS A 131 10.27 -20.18 -6.00
CA LYS A 131 9.86 -21.30 -6.87
C LYS A 131 9.72 -20.89 -8.33
N VAL A 132 9.54 -19.59 -8.58
CA VAL A 132 9.20 -19.06 -9.90
C VAL A 132 10.27 -18.07 -10.34
N ASN A 133 11.00 -18.43 -11.39
CA ASN A 133 12.07 -17.59 -11.92
C ASN A 133 11.53 -16.22 -12.36
N GLY A 134 12.21 -15.15 -11.97
CA GLY A 134 11.84 -13.77 -12.29
C GLY A 134 10.79 -13.14 -11.36
N TYR A 135 10.32 -13.87 -10.33
CA TYR A 135 9.45 -13.32 -9.29
C TYR A 135 10.22 -12.71 -8.12
N ASN A 136 9.49 -12.09 -7.20
CA ASN A 136 9.99 -11.23 -6.12
C ASN A 136 10.85 -10.09 -6.68
N ARG A 137 10.36 -9.48 -7.75
CA ARG A 137 11.04 -8.38 -8.44
C ARG A 137 10.05 -7.30 -8.85
N TYR A 138 10.48 -6.06 -8.72
CA TYR A 138 9.81 -4.89 -9.25
C TYR A 138 10.41 -4.50 -10.61
N ILE A 139 9.54 -4.16 -11.57
CA ILE A 139 9.93 -3.62 -12.87
C ILE A 139 9.31 -2.23 -12.99
N PRO A 140 10.11 -1.15 -12.87
CA PRO A 140 9.59 0.22 -12.90
C PRO A 140 9.13 0.67 -14.30
N ASP A 141 9.80 0.19 -15.35
CA ASP A 141 9.64 0.69 -16.72
C ASP A 141 9.45 -0.45 -17.72
N LEU A 142 8.45 -1.29 -17.52
CA LEU A 142 8.08 -2.29 -18.53
C LEU A 142 7.35 -1.61 -19.68
N VAL A 143 7.97 -1.58 -20.87
CA VAL A 143 7.35 -1.05 -22.08
C VAL A 143 6.56 -2.17 -22.77
N GLN A 144 5.24 -2.01 -22.87
CA GLN A 144 4.38 -2.86 -23.70
C GLN A 144 3.64 -2.01 -24.72
N GLY A 145 4.06 -2.11 -25.99
CA GLY A 145 3.56 -1.25 -27.04
C GLY A 145 3.94 0.21 -26.79
N THR A 146 2.95 1.09 -26.65
CA THR A 146 3.13 2.54 -26.41
C THR A 146 2.99 2.94 -24.95
N SER A 147 2.71 1.99 -24.05
CA SER A 147 2.45 2.25 -22.63
C SER A 147 3.64 1.81 -21.78
N LYS A 148 4.00 2.65 -20.81
CA LYS A 148 4.90 2.28 -19.71
C LYS A 148 4.10 1.67 -18.57
N GLN A 149 4.64 0.60 -17.99
CA GLN A 149 4.00 -0.12 -16.90
C GLN A 149 4.97 -0.32 -15.74
N ARG A 150 4.45 -0.13 -14.53
CA ARG A 150 5.09 -0.53 -13.28
C ARG A 150 4.52 -1.88 -12.86
N VAL A 151 5.40 -2.84 -12.63
CA VAL A 151 4.99 -4.23 -12.40
C VAL A 151 5.65 -4.81 -11.15
N PHE A 152 4.84 -5.34 -10.24
CA PHE A 152 5.33 -6.23 -9.17
C PHE A 152 5.11 -7.68 -9.58
N TYR A 153 6.14 -8.50 -9.43
CA TYR A 153 6.04 -9.96 -9.47
C TYR A 153 6.27 -10.50 -8.06
N LEU A 154 5.26 -11.14 -7.46
CA LEU A 154 5.25 -11.58 -6.07
C LEU A 154 5.09 -13.09 -5.97
N ASN A 155 6.01 -13.77 -5.27
CA ASN A 155 5.92 -15.19 -4.95
C ASN A 155 6.19 -15.40 -3.46
N TYR A 156 5.13 -15.68 -2.71
CA TYR A 156 5.18 -15.87 -1.26
C TYR A 156 4.12 -16.86 -0.83
N ARG A 157 4.19 -17.33 0.41
CA ARG A 157 3.09 -18.02 1.08
C ARG A 157 2.70 -17.31 2.35
N PHE A 158 1.44 -17.44 2.72
CA PHE A 158 0.94 -16.90 3.98
C PHE A 158 0.05 -17.91 4.70
N ARG A 159 -0.12 -17.72 6.01
CA ARG A 159 -1.15 -18.37 6.81
C ARG A 159 -1.71 -17.40 7.83
N LEU A 160 -3.00 -17.49 8.09
CA LEU A 160 -3.71 -16.56 8.95
C LEU A 160 -3.77 -17.10 10.38
N MET A 161 -3.54 -16.21 11.34
CA MET A 161 -3.79 -16.51 12.75
C MET A 161 -5.30 -16.55 13.00
N GLN A 162 -5.75 -17.60 13.67
CA GLN A 162 -7.14 -17.80 14.07
C GLN A 162 -7.35 -17.28 15.49
N SER A 163 -8.60 -17.07 15.89
CA SER A 163 -8.97 -16.59 17.22
C SER A 163 -8.50 -17.48 18.38
N ASN A 164 -8.28 -18.77 18.11
CA ASN A 164 -7.76 -19.73 19.08
C ASN A 164 -6.22 -19.76 19.18
N GLY A 165 -5.52 -18.84 18.49
CA GLY A 165 -4.06 -18.76 18.46
C GLY A 165 -3.37 -19.75 17.52
N THR A 166 -4.12 -20.59 16.81
CA THR A 166 -3.57 -21.51 15.79
C THR A 166 -3.54 -20.85 14.42
N PHE A 167 -2.74 -21.38 13.49
CA PHE A 167 -2.68 -20.87 12.12
C PHE A 167 -3.46 -21.75 11.15
N THR A 168 -3.97 -21.14 10.07
CA THR A 168 -4.53 -21.89 8.94
C THR A 168 -3.44 -22.67 8.20
N ALA A 169 -3.85 -23.52 7.24
CA ALA A 169 -2.92 -24.07 6.28
C ALA A 169 -2.23 -22.96 5.47
N TRP A 170 -1.00 -23.23 5.04
CA TRP A 170 -0.27 -22.35 4.13
C TRP A 170 -0.97 -22.24 2.78
N ARG A 171 -1.05 -21.01 2.29
CA ARG A 171 -1.55 -20.67 0.96
C ARG A 171 -0.42 -19.99 0.20
N GLU A 172 -0.06 -20.54 -0.94
CA GLU A 172 0.97 -19.97 -1.81
C GLU A 172 0.31 -18.99 -2.76
N VAL A 173 0.97 -17.86 -3.01
CA VAL A 173 0.53 -16.80 -3.90
C VAL A 173 1.61 -16.62 -4.96
N GLU A 174 1.19 -16.69 -6.20
CA GLU A 174 1.96 -16.22 -7.35
C GLU A 174 1.11 -15.14 -8.02
N GLU A 175 1.51 -13.88 -7.87
CA GLU A 175 0.73 -12.77 -8.43
C GLU A 175 1.60 -11.71 -9.11
N ARG A 176 1.04 -11.16 -10.17
CA ARG A 176 1.57 -10.00 -10.89
C ARG A 176 0.63 -8.83 -10.72
N LEU A 177 1.16 -7.67 -10.35
CA LEU A 177 0.42 -6.43 -10.17
C LEU A 177 0.92 -5.41 -11.19
N ILE A 178 0.03 -4.88 -12.04
CA ILE A 178 0.38 -3.94 -13.12
C ILE A 178 -0.32 -2.60 -12.88
N ARG A 179 0.46 -1.52 -12.90
CA ARG A 179 -0.04 -0.15 -13.05
C ARG A 179 0.43 0.40 -14.37
N VAL A 180 -0.51 0.81 -15.22
CA VAL A 180 -0.19 1.53 -16.46
C VAL A 180 0.03 2.99 -16.09
N GLU A 181 1.12 3.58 -16.57
CA GLU A 181 1.33 5.02 -16.45
C GLU A 181 0.67 5.70 -17.65
N ASP A 182 -0.17 6.69 -17.37
CA ASP A 182 -0.66 7.59 -18.41
C ASP A 182 0.52 8.46 -18.89
N ASN A 183 0.69 8.54 -20.21
CA ASN A 183 1.77 9.30 -20.86
C ASN A 183 1.63 10.82 -20.65
#